data_AF-A0A8S0FYT0-F1
#
_entry.id   AF-A0A8S0FYT0-F1
#
_cell.length_a   1.000
_cell.length_b   1.000
_cell.length_c   1.000
_cell.angle_alpha   90.00
_cell.angle_beta   90.00
_cell.angle_gamma   90.00
#
_symmetry.space_group_name_H-M   'P 1'
#
loop_
_entity.id
_entity.type
_entity.pdbx_description
1 polymer ?
#
loop_
_entity_poly.entity_id
_entity_poly.type
_entity_poly.pdbx_seq_one_letter_code
_entity_poly.pdbx_strand_id
1 'polypeptide(L)'
;MPRVQKVLVGISSLVAACYFPFAQAYGAPNFNTLLALHSTNMEESTEILTIFPWYSYLVGIFIFALGVIAIRRKKESEKARWNTFDSLCLVFSVATFFVAPVQNLAWGGVFKLKDTGYPVFRFAKDVIVNNNEVIEEQERMAKLSGMKDEALTWTVTAVKPKYQTYVVVIGESARRDALGAFGGHWDNTPFASSVNGLIFADYIAASGSTQKSLGLTLNRVVDGKPQFQDNFVTLANRAGFQTWWFSNQGQIGEYDTAIASIAKRADEVYFLKEGNFEADKNTKDEALLDMTAQVLAQEHSQPQLIVLHLMGSHPQACAGIMLPVSSLSTGHKENTKPLCNRKKRRAISIP
;
A
#
# COMPACT_ATOMS: atom_id res chain seq x y z
N MET A 1 37.71 -5.39 -18.02
CA MET A 1 37.03 -4.27 -17.33
C MET A 1 37.88 -3.78 -16.15
N PRO A 2 38.04 -2.45 -15.97
CA PRO A 2 38.53 -1.82 -14.73
C PRO A 2 37.71 -2.26 -13.51
N ARG A 3 38.32 -2.24 -12.32
CA ARG A 3 37.69 -2.69 -11.07
C ARG A 3 36.36 -1.98 -10.78
N VAL A 4 36.32 -0.66 -10.98
CA VAL A 4 35.12 0.16 -10.73
C VAL A 4 33.94 -0.25 -11.62
N GLN A 5 34.18 -0.51 -12.91
CA GLN A 5 33.13 -0.97 -13.83
C GLN A 5 32.58 -2.34 -13.43
N LYS A 6 33.45 -3.27 -12.98
CA LYS A 6 33.00 -4.57 -12.49
C LYS A 6 32.10 -4.45 -11.27
N VAL A 7 32.46 -3.57 -10.33
CA VAL A 7 31.64 -3.29 -9.14
C VAL A 7 30.29 -2.70 -9.54
N LEU A 8 30.28 -1.69 -10.43
CA LEU A 8 29.05 -1.05 -10.89
C LEU A 8 28.10 -2.05 -11.59
N VAL A 9 28.63 -2.89 -12.49
CA VAL A 9 27.84 -3.94 -13.16
C VAL A 9 27.32 -4.96 -12.17
N GLY A 10 28.15 -5.37 -11.19
CA GLY A 10 27.73 -6.34 -10.16
C GLY A 10 26.60 -5.82 -9.29
N ILE A 11 26.73 -4.60 -8.76
CA ILE A 11 25.69 -3.96 -7.95
C ILE A 11 24.42 -3.76 -8.79
N SER A 12 24.54 -3.21 -10.00
CA SER A 12 23.38 -2.94 -10.86
C SER A 12 22.63 -4.23 -11.23
N SER A 13 23.35 -5.32 -11.53
CA SER A 13 22.75 -6.61 -11.88
C SER A 13 22.07 -7.27 -10.68
N LEU A 14 22.67 -7.16 -9.48
CA LEU A 14 22.07 -7.64 -8.24
C LEU A 14 20.79 -6.88 -7.90
N VAL A 15 20.85 -5.54 -7.92
CA VAL A 15 19.68 -4.69 -7.65
C VAL A 15 18.58 -4.94 -8.67
N ALA A 16 18.91 -5.01 -9.96
CA ALA A 16 17.94 -5.32 -11.01
C ALA A 16 17.31 -6.71 -10.82
N ALA A 17 18.11 -7.73 -10.47
CA ALA A 17 17.61 -9.08 -10.22
C ALA A 17 16.63 -9.14 -9.05
N CYS A 18 16.94 -8.48 -7.93
CA CYS A 18 16.08 -8.42 -6.75
C CYS A 18 14.81 -7.60 -7.00
N TYR A 19 14.93 -6.49 -7.74
CA TYR A 19 13.81 -5.58 -7.98
C TYR A 19 12.88 -6.04 -9.10
N PHE A 20 13.33 -6.89 -10.03
CA PHE A 20 12.56 -7.28 -11.21
C PHE A 20 11.16 -7.83 -10.91
N PRO A 21 10.97 -8.77 -9.95
CA PRO A 21 9.62 -9.26 -9.61
C PRO A 21 8.69 -8.15 -9.16
N PHE A 22 9.21 -7.20 -8.38
CA PHE A 22 8.46 -6.04 -7.89
C PHE A 22 8.14 -5.06 -9.03
N ALA A 23 9.11 -4.78 -9.90
CA ALA A 23 8.96 -3.86 -11.03
C ALA A 23 7.87 -4.28 -12.03
N GLN A 24 7.64 -5.59 -12.18
CA GLN A 24 6.57 -6.11 -13.04
C GLN A 24 5.17 -5.75 -12.53
N ALA A 25 4.98 -5.69 -11.20
CA ALA A 25 3.70 -5.39 -10.61
C ALA A 25 3.49 -3.89 -10.35
N TYR A 26 4.55 -3.20 -9.93
CA TYR A 26 4.46 -1.82 -9.40
C TYR A 26 5.19 -0.77 -10.23
N GLY A 27 5.92 -1.18 -11.28
CA GLY A 27 6.68 -0.27 -12.13
C GLY A 27 7.95 0.26 -11.46
N ALA A 28 8.32 1.51 -11.80
CA ALA A 28 9.48 2.17 -11.21
C ALA A 28 9.20 2.61 -9.76
N PRO A 29 10.24 2.74 -8.91
CA PRO A 29 10.09 3.24 -7.55
C PRO A 29 9.38 4.59 -7.54
N ASN A 30 8.35 4.70 -6.72
CA ASN A 30 7.54 5.90 -6.55
C ASN A 30 7.15 6.06 -5.08
N PHE A 31 6.62 7.22 -4.74
CA PHE A 31 6.19 7.56 -3.38
C PHE A 31 5.37 6.44 -2.70
N ASN A 32 4.35 5.87 -3.36
CA ASN A 32 3.50 4.85 -2.74
C ASN A 32 4.26 3.55 -2.47
N THR A 33 5.13 3.11 -3.40
CA THR A 33 5.93 1.89 -3.22
C THR A 33 6.95 2.01 -2.10
N LEU A 34 7.56 3.19 -1.94
CA LEU A 34 8.53 3.45 -0.89
C LEU A 34 7.85 3.71 0.45
N LEU A 35 6.71 4.38 0.46
CA LEU A 35 5.89 4.55 1.66
C LEU A 35 5.44 3.19 2.20
N ALA A 36 4.97 2.30 1.31
CA ALA A 36 4.64 0.93 1.69
C ALA A 36 5.86 0.21 2.27
N LEU A 37 7.04 0.32 1.65
CA LEU A 37 8.28 -0.28 2.16
C LEU A 37 8.64 0.19 3.58
N HIS A 38 8.49 1.49 3.86
CA HIS A 38 8.73 2.05 5.19
C HIS A 38 7.65 1.65 6.20
N SER A 39 6.42 1.46 5.73
CA SER A 39 5.28 1.04 6.56
C SER A 39 5.02 -0.46 6.52
N THR A 40 5.97 -1.28 6.08
CA THR A 40 5.83 -2.73 5.97
C THR A 40 6.57 -3.42 7.10
N ASN A 41 5.93 -4.44 7.68
CA ASN A 41 6.51 -5.30 8.70
C ASN A 41 6.96 -6.66 8.11
N MET A 42 7.44 -7.56 8.96
CA MET A 42 7.92 -8.88 8.52
C MET A 42 6.82 -9.68 7.80
N GLU A 43 5.58 -9.67 8.30
CA GLU A 43 4.46 -10.41 7.70
C GLU A 43 4.13 -9.87 6.31
N GLU A 44 3.89 -8.56 6.19
CA GLU A 44 3.64 -7.89 4.91
C GLU A 44 4.78 -8.14 3.90
N SER A 45 6.03 -8.13 4.37
CA SER A 45 7.18 -8.39 3.50
C SER A 45 7.17 -9.82 2.95
N THR A 46 6.83 -10.81 3.77
CA THR A 46 6.72 -12.21 3.33
C THR A 46 5.55 -12.40 2.38
N GLU A 47 4.41 -11.76 2.65
CA GLU A 47 3.23 -11.81 1.78
C GLU A 47 3.54 -11.24 0.39
N ILE A 48 4.18 -10.06 0.33
CA ILE A 48 4.59 -9.42 -0.92
C ILE A 48 5.44 -10.37 -1.78
N LEU A 49 6.38 -11.11 -1.17
CA LEU A 49 7.20 -12.08 -1.89
C LEU A 49 6.38 -13.25 -2.47
N THR A 50 5.24 -13.61 -1.87
CA THR A 50 4.37 -14.67 -2.39
C THR A 50 3.37 -14.19 -3.46
N ILE A 51 3.22 -12.87 -3.65
CA ILE A 51 2.32 -12.30 -4.65
C ILE A 51 2.87 -12.53 -6.06
N PHE A 52 4.19 -12.43 -6.25
CA PHE A 52 4.80 -12.46 -7.57
C PHE A 52 4.84 -13.87 -8.16
N PRO A 53 4.55 -14.03 -9.47
CA PRO A 53 4.69 -15.32 -10.14
C PRO A 53 6.11 -15.88 -10.07
N TRP A 54 6.23 -17.20 -9.88
CA TRP A 54 7.54 -17.88 -9.77
C TRP A 54 8.49 -17.61 -10.95
N TYR A 55 7.96 -17.39 -12.16
CA TYR A 55 8.77 -17.10 -13.35
C TYR A 55 9.49 -15.74 -13.27
N SER A 56 8.94 -14.76 -12.54
CA SER A 56 9.60 -13.46 -12.35
C SER A 56 10.90 -13.60 -11.58
N TYR A 57 10.94 -14.52 -10.61
CA TYR A 57 12.16 -14.87 -9.88
C TYR A 57 13.19 -15.56 -10.77
N LEU A 58 12.76 -16.41 -11.71
CA LEU A 58 13.69 -17.00 -12.69
C LEU A 58 14.33 -15.95 -13.59
N VAL A 59 13.56 -14.96 -14.04
CA VAL A 59 14.11 -13.84 -14.82
C VAL A 59 15.09 -13.03 -13.97
N GLY A 60 14.79 -12.80 -12.69
CA GLY A 60 15.73 -12.18 -11.74
C GLY A 60 17.06 -12.95 -11.66
N ILE A 61 17.00 -14.27 -11.48
CA ILE A 61 18.18 -15.14 -11.46
C ILE A 61 18.94 -15.06 -12.80
N PHE A 62 18.22 -15.02 -13.93
CA PHE A 62 18.83 -14.87 -15.25
C PHE A 62 19.57 -13.53 -15.41
N ILE A 63 18.98 -12.41 -14.98
CA ILE A 63 19.62 -11.08 -14.97
C ILE A 63 20.91 -11.13 -14.12
N PHE A 64 20.83 -11.73 -12.92
CA PHE A 64 21.99 -11.88 -12.05
C PHE A 64 23.10 -12.71 -12.71
N ALA A 65 22.75 -13.83 -13.35
CA ALA A 65 23.69 -14.69 -14.07
C ALA A 65 24.39 -13.95 -15.22
N LEU A 66 23.65 -13.14 -16.00
CA LEU A 66 24.23 -12.28 -17.05
C LEU A 66 25.25 -11.29 -16.47
N GLY A 67 24.93 -10.68 -15.31
CA GLY A 67 25.85 -9.81 -14.59
C GLY A 67 27.14 -10.52 -14.17
N VAL A 68 27.03 -11.73 -13.62
CA VAL A 68 28.19 -12.56 -13.25
C VAL A 68 29.03 -12.93 -14.47
N ILE A 69 28.40 -13.32 -15.58
CA ILE A 69 29.08 -13.61 -16.85
C ILE A 69 29.83 -12.38 -17.36
N ALA A 70 29.19 -11.20 -17.34
CA ALA A 70 29.81 -9.94 -17.76
C ALA A 70 31.07 -9.60 -16.93
N ILE A 71 31.03 -9.83 -15.62
CA ILE A 71 32.18 -9.58 -14.71
C ILE A 71 33.32 -10.59 -14.91
N ARG A 72 32.96 -11.85 -15.21
CA ARG A 72 33.90 -12.96 -15.42
C ARG A 72 34.50 -12.99 -16.83
N ARG A 73 33.93 -12.26 -17.79
CA ARG A 73 34.47 -12.16 -19.16
C ARG A 73 35.94 -11.68 -19.11
N LYS A 74 36.83 -12.51 -19.65
CA LYS A 74 38.26 -12.21 -19.73
C LYS A 74 38.47 -10.96 -20.58
N LYS A 75 39.49 -10.18 -20.25
CA LYS A 75 39.90 -9.03 -21.06
C LYS A 75 40.42 -9.58 -22.39
N GLU A 76 39.75 -9.28 -23.51
CA GLU A 76 40.32 -9.50 -24.83
C GLU A 76 41.64 -8.71 -24.91
N SER A 77 42.72 -9.39 -25.30
CA SER A 77 44.09 -8.86 -25.24
C SER A 77 44.39 -7.87 -26.36
N GLU A 78 43.56 -7.83 -27.40
CA GLU A 78 43.71 -6.89 -28.50
C GLU A 78 42.75 -5.71 -28.34
N LYS A 79 43.30 -4.50 -28.36
CA LYS A 79 42.49 -3.29 -28.46
C LYS A 79 41.92 -3.24 -29.87
N ALA A 80 40.68 -3.71 -30.04
CA ALA A 80 39.94 -3.48 -31.28
C ALA A 80 39.98 -1.98 -31.63
N ARG A 81 40.33 -1.67 -32.88
CA ARG A 81 40.46 -0.29 -33.36
C ARG A 81 39.07 0.32 -33.41
N TRP A 82 38.88 1.48 -32.77
CA TRP A 82 37.60 2.20 -32.74
C TRP A 82 37.06 2.37 -34.15
N ASN A 83 35.89 1.81 -34.42
CA ASN A 83 35.29 1.81 -35.75
C ASN A 83 34.10 2.80 -35.83
N THR A 84 33.55 2.98 -37.02
CA THR A 84 32.38 3.85 -37.24
C THR A 84 31.14 3.36 -36.49
N PHE A 85 31.02 2.06 -36.25
CA PHE A 85 29.93 1.47 -35.46
C PHE A 85 30.02 1.82 -33.98
N ASP A 86 31.23 1.88 -33.41
CA ASP A 86 31.46 2.34 -32.03
C ASP A 86 31.07 3.81 -31.87
N SER A 87 31.42 4.66 -32.85
CA SER A 87 30.97 6.05 -32.90
C SER A 87 29.45 6.17 -32.99
N LEU A 88 28.79 5.36 -33.84
CA LEU A 88 27.33 5.35 -33.96
C LEU A 88 26.66 4.88 -32.66
N CYS A 89 27.18 3.82 -32.03
CA CYS A 89 26.71 3.34 -30.72
C CYS A 89 26.88 4.40 -29.63
N LEU A 90 28.00 5.12 -29.63
CA LEU A 90 28.25 6.21 -28.69
C LEU A 90 27.26 7.36 -28.91
N VAL A 91 27.09 7.82 -30.15
CA VAL A 91 26.15 8.89 -30.50
C VAL A 91 24.72 8.48 -30.13
N PHE A 92 24.32 7.24 -30.40
CA PHE A 92 23.01 6.72 -29.99
C PHE A 92 22.84 6.69 -28.46
N SER A 93 23.87 6.25 -27.73
CA SER A 93 23.86 6.23 -26.25
C SER A 93 23.78 7.64 -25.66
N VAL A 94 24.47 8.60 -26.28
CA VAL A 94 24.41 10.01 -25.88
C VAL A 94 23.04 10.61 -26.24
N ALA A 95 22.50 10.33 -27.42
CA ALA A 95 21.18 10.82 -27.82
C ALA A 95 20.07 10.30 -26.90
N THR A 96 20.07 9.00 -26.59
CA THR A 96 19.09 8.38 -25.67
C THR A 96 19.13 8.97 -24.26
N PHE A 97 20.31 9.41 -23.79
CA PHE A 97 20.45 10.10 -22.50
C PHE A 97 19.62 11.40 -22.43
N PHE A 98 19.51 12.14 -23.53
CA PHE A 98 18.81 13.44 -23.61
C PHE A 98 17.35 13.36 -24.05
N VAL A 99 16.86 12.20 -24.49
CA VAL A 99 15.47 12.04 -24.96
C VAL A 99 14.46 12.51 -23.90
N ALA A 100 14.55 12.00 -22.66
CA ALA A 100 13.60 12.34 -21.61
C ALA A 100 13.69 13.82 -21.16
N PRO A 101 14.88 14.42 -20.93
CA PRO A 101 15.00 15.86 -20.67
C PRO A 101 14.42 16.75 -21.78
N VAL A 102 14.62 16.38 -23.06
CA VAL A 102 14.08 17.11 -24.21
C VAL A 102 12.56 16.94 -24.30
N GLN A 103 12.04 15.74 -24.06
CA GLN A 103 10.60 15.50 -24.00
C GLN A 103 9.94 16.32 -22.87
N ASN A 104 10.55 16.36 -21.69
CA ASN A 104 10.05 17.19 -20.58
C ASN A 104 9.95 18.67 -21.00
N LEU A 105 10.96 19.20 -21.70
CA LEU A 105 10.93 20.57 -22.21
C LEU A 105 9.84 20.76 -23.28
N ALA A 106 9.70 19.81 -24.20
CA ALA A 106 8.73 19.88 -25.30
C ALA A 106 7.26 19.79 -24.81
N TRP A 107 7.01 19.14 -23.67
CA TRP A 107 5.68 18.93 -23.09
C TRP A 107 5.36 19.94 -21.98
N GLY A 108 6.04 21.10 -21.97
CA GLY A 108 5.76 22.21 -21.06
C GLY A 108 6.43 22.14 -19.68
N GLY A 109 7.33 21.18 -19.48
CA GLY A 109 8.17 21.06 -18.28
C GLY A 109 9.51 21.79 -18.40
N VAL A 110 10.36 21.62 -17.38
CA VAL A 110 11.70 22.22 -17.32
C VAL A 110 12.74 21.19 -17.73
N PHE A 111 13.70 21.59 -18.57
CA PHE A 111 14.85 20.75 -18.89
C PHE A 111 15.72 20.55 -17.64
N LYS A 112 15.81 19.31 -17.16
CA LYS A 112 16.73 18.93 -16.08
C LYS A 112 17.53 17.70 -16.51
N LEU A 113 18.87 17.79 -16.47
CA LEU A 113 19.73 16.64 -16.84
C LEU A 113 19.45 15.39 -15.99
N LYS A 114 19.01 15.57 -14.75
CA LYS A 114 18.63 14.46 -13.87
C LYS A 114 17.41 13.67 -14.38
N ASP A 115 16.62 14.20 -15.32
CA ASP A 115 15.46 13.49 -15.85
C ASP A 115 15.82 12.49 -16.97
N THR A 116 17.10 12.14 -17.10
CA THR A 116 17.57 11.15 -18.08
C THR A 116 16.84 9.80 -17.94
N GLY A 117 16.55 9.19 -19.08
CA GLY A 117 15.89 7.88 -19.17
C GLY A 117 16.81 6.69 -18.92
N TYR A 118 18.11 6.91 -18.64
CA TYR A 118 19.05 5.81 -18.42
C TYR A 118 18.64 4.98 -17.18
N PRO A 119 18.34 3.68 -17.32
CA PRO A 119 17.63 2.91 -16.29
C PRO A 119 18.27 2.94 -14.89
N VAL A 120 19.60 2.78 -14.80
CA VAL A 120 20.32 2.77 -13.51
C VAL A 120 20.26 4.15 -12.84
N PHE A 121 20.45 5.22 -13.62
CA PHE A 121 20.41 6.57 -13.10
C PHE A 121 18.98 6.95 -12.68
N ARG A 122 18.00 6.64 -13.53
CA ARG A 122 16.59 6.86 -13.24
C ARG A 122 16.16 6.13 -11.97
N PHE A 123 16.50 4.85 -11.84
CA PHE A 123 16.20 4.06 -10.64
C PHE A 123 16.80 4.71 -9.38
N ALA A 124 18.09 5.05 -9.40
CA ALA A 124 18.75 5.68 -8.26
C ALA A 124 18.11 7.04 -7.90
N LYS A 125 17.82 7.88 -8.90
CA LYS A 125 17.12 9.15 -8.70
C LYS A 125 15.73 8.94 -8.12
N ASP A 126 14.94 8.05 -8.72
CA ASP A 126 13.56 7.79 -8.30
C ASP A 126 13.54 7.26 -6.86
N VAL A 127 14.45 6.35 -6.49
CA VAL A 127 14.60 5.92 -5.10
C VAL A 127 14.95 7.09 -4.19
N ILE A 128 15.99 7.87 -4.50
CA ILE A 128 16.46 8.94 -3.61
C ILE A 128 15.40 10.04 -3.44
N VAL A 129 14.84 10.55 -4.54
CA VAL A 129 13.89 11.67 -4.51
C VAL A 129 12.60 11.24 -3.81
N ASN A 130 12.00 10.12 -4.21
CA ASN A 130 10.76 9.68 -3.58
C ASN A 130 10.98 9.22 -2.14
N ASN A 131 12.15 8.66 -1.78
CA ASN A 131 12.44 8.30 -0.39
C ASN A 131 12.57 9.53 0.51
N ASN A 132 13.21 10.60 0.02
CA ASN A 132 13.27 11.86 0.76
C ASN A 132 11.86 12.43 0.96
N GLU A 133 11.01 12.42 -0.06
CA GLU A 133 9.61 12.84 0.07
C GLU A 133 8.82 12.00 1.09
N VAL A 134 9.07 10.68 1.15
CA VAL A 134 8.45 9.79 2.15
C VAL A 134 8.93 10.12 3.56
N ILE A 135 10.23 10.33 3.77
CA ILE A 135 10.79 10.69 5.07
C ILE A 135 10.23 12.03 5.55
N GLU A 136 10.23 13.05 4.69
CA GLU A 136 9.66 14.36 5.01
C GLU A 136 8.18 14.26 5.40
N GLU A 137 7.41 13.41 4.70
CA GLU A 137 5.99 13.18 5.02
C GLU A 137 5.81 12.43 6.34
N GLN A 138 6.65 11.45 6.65
CA GLN A 138 6.62 10.73 7.93
C GLN A 138 6.99 11.64 9.10
N GLU A 139 8.03 12.47 8.95
CA GLU A 139 8.40 13.45 9.97
C GLU A 139 7.27 14.47 10.21
N ARG A 140 6.63 14.94 9.12
CA ARG A 140 5.46 15.81 9.21
C ARG A 140 4.30 15.11 9.92
N MET A 141 4.03 13.85 9.60
CA MET A 141 3.01 13.05 10.24
C MET A 141 3.29 12.88 11.73
N ALA A 142 4.51 12.48 12.12
CA ALA A 142 4.90 12.32 13.51
C ALA A 142 4.73 13.62 14.30
N LYS A 143 5.15 14.75 13.71
CA LYS A 143 4.99 16.08 14.31
C LYS A 143 3.53 16.45 14.55
N LEU A 144 2.65 16.25 13.56
CA LEU A 144 1.23 16.58 13.66
C LEU A 144 0.47 15.60 14.58
N SER A 145 0.85 14.33 14.59
CA SER A 145 0.26 13.30 15.45
C SER A 145 0.47 13.62 16.93
N GLY A 146 1.68 14.07 17.30
CA GLY A 146 2.01 14.43 18.68
C GLY A 146 1.48 15.80 19.14
N MET A 147 0.84 16.57 18.25
CA MET A 147 0.24 17.84 18.64
C MET A 147 -1.00 17.60 19.49
N LYS A 148 -0.96 18.13 20.72
CA LYS A 148 -2.10 18.16 21.64
C LYS A 148 -3.23 19.04 21.11
N ASP A 149 -4.40 18.93 21.74
CA ASP A 149 -5.65 19.57 21.32
C ASP A 149 -5.53 21.08 21.08
N GLU A 150 -4.66 21.79 21.80
CA GLU A 150 -4.41 23.22 21.65
C GLU A 150 -3.99 23.65 20.23
N ALA A 151 -3.51 22.71 19.41
CA ALA A 151 -3.06 22.97 18.05
C ALA A 151 -4.06 22.57 16.95
N LEU A 152 -5.26 22.12 17.33
CA LEU A 152 -6.35 21.81 16.41
C LEU A 152 -6.88 23.09 15.75
N THR A 153 -7.09 23.06 14.44
CA THR A 153 -7.53 24.25 13.69
C THR A 153 -9.05 24.41 13.66
N TRP A 154 -9.79 23.41 14.13
CA TRP A 154 -11.24 23.39 14.12
C TRP A 154 -11.87 23.83 15.44
N THR A 155 -12.96 24.59 15.31
CA THR A 155 -13.84 24.96 16.43
C THR A 155 -15.22 24.36 16.17
N VAL A 156 -15.71 23.56 17.11
CA VAL A 156 -17.07 23.01 17.06
C VAL A 156 -18.05 24.13 17.41
N THR A 157 -18.90 24.51 16.46
CA THR A 157 -19.86 25.62 16.64
C THR A 157 -21.20 25.16 17.22
N ALA A 158 -21.61 23.92 16.92
CA ALA A 158 -22.84 23.32 17.43
C ALA A 158 -22.77 21.79 17.35
N VAL A 159 -23.43 21.12 18.28
CA VAL A 159 -23.52 19.66 18.33
C VAL A 159 -24.98 19.25 18.48
N LYS A 160 -25.51 18.44 17.55
CA LYS A 160 -26.88 17.92 17.54
C LYS A 160 -26.91 16.48 17.03
N PRO A 161 -26.46 15.49 17.83
CA PRO A 161 -26.44 14.10 17.42
C PRO A 161 -27.87 13.60 17.20
N LYS A 162 -28.11 12.97 16.05
CA LYS A 162 -29.40 12.34 15.73
C LYS A 162 -29.57 10.98 16.40
N TYR A 163 -28.47 10.25 16.54
CA TYR A 163 -28.39 8.91 17.10
C TYR A 163 -27.46 8.89 18.32
N GLN A 164 -27.63 7.88 19.18
CA GLN A 164 -26.72 7.62 20.29
C GLN A 164 -25.43 6.94 19.85
N THR A 165 -25.47 6.14 18.79
CA THR A 165 -24.32 5.32 18.35
C THR A 165 -24.07 5.50 16.87
N TYR A 166 -22.81 5.73 16.51
CA TYR A 166 -22.31 5.80 15.14
C TYR A 166 -21.20 4.78 14.99
N VAL A 167 -21.30 3.94 13.96
CA VAL A 167 -20.30 2.91 13.67
C VAL A 167 -19.67 3.19 12.32
N VAL A 168 -18.34 3.27 12.28
CA VAL A 168 -17.56 3.44 11.05
C VAL A 168 -16.76 2.16 10.83
N VAL A 169 -17.00 1.47 9.72
CA VAL A 169 -16.25 0.27 9.34
C VAL A 169 -15.29 0.64 8.23
N ILE A 170 -13.99 0.55 8.52
CA ILE A 170 -12.90 0.78 7.57
C ILE A 170 -12.46 -0.57 7.03
N GLY A 171 -12.83 -0.87 5.78
CA GLY A 171 -12.40 -2.08 5.07
C GLY A 171 -10.99 -1.96 4.50
N GLU A 172 -10.47 -3.08 3.97
CA GLU A 172 -9.14 -3.17 3.38
C GLU A 172 -9.20 -3.93 2.03
N SER A 173 -8.54 -3.38 1.01
CA SER A 173 -8.31 -3.98 -0.32
C SER A 173 -9.54 -4.49 -1.11
N ALA A 174 -10.77 -4.26 -0.63
CA ALA A 174 -11.99 -4.68 -1.31
C ALA A 174 -12.26 -3.81 -2.54
N ARG A 175 -12.53 -4.45 -3.69
CA ARG A 175 -12.82 -3.77 -4.95
C ARG A 175 -14.27 -3.94 -5.35
N ARG A 176 -14.84 -2.88 -5.91
CA ARG A 176 -16.23 -2.84 -6.39
C ARG A 176 -16.60 -4.00 -7.31
N ASP A 177 -15.76 -4.27 -8.32
CA ASP A 177 -16.00 -5.30 -9.34
C ASP A 177 -15.96 -6.73 -8.79
N ALA A 178 -15.44 -6.91 -7.57
CA ALA A 178 -15.42 -8.18 -6.86
C ALA A 178 -16.59 -8.35 -5.88
N LEU A 179 -17.45 -7.35 -5.67
CA LEU A 179 -18.55 -7.38 -4.70
C LEU A 179 -19.91 -7.38 -5.40
N GLY A 180 -20.73 -8.41 -5.17
CA GLY A 180 -22.05 -8.56 -5.81
C GLY A 180 -23.00 -7.38 -5.58
N ALA A 181 -23.07 -6.87 -4.35
CA ALA A 181 -23.92 -5.74 -3.96
C ALA A 181 -23.55 -4.43 -4.69
N PHE A 182 -22.36 -4.37 -5.28
CA PHE A 182 -21.87 -3.20 -6.01
C PHE A 182 -21.80 -3.45 -7.53
N GLY A 183 -22.50 -4.48 -8.04
CA GLY A 183 -22.55 -4.82 -9.46
C GLY A 183 -21.44 -5.78 -9.92
N GLY A 184 -20.71 -6.38 -8.99
CA GLY A 184 -19.76 -7.47 -9.29
C GLY A 184 -20.47 -8.73 -9.80
N HIS A 185 -19.73 -9.57 -10.52
CA HIS A 185 -20.29 -10.78 -11.15
C HIS A 185 -20.70 -11.87 -10.15
N TRP A 186 -20.18 -11.85 -8.92
CA TRP A 186 -20.39 -12.92 -7.95
C TRP A 186 -21.40 -12.54 -6.87
N ASP A 187 -22.28 -13.47 -6.51
CA ASP A 187 -23.17 -13.33 -5.35
C ASP A 187 -22.43 -13.68 -4.05
N ASN A 188 -21.54 -12.77 -3.64
CA ASN A 188 -20.67 -12.95 -2.46
C ASN A 188 -20.92 -11.92 -1.35
N THR A 189 -21.99 -11.15 -1.45
CA THR A 189 -22.41 -10.16 -0.45
C THR A 189 -23.92 -10.23 -0.16
N PRO A 190 -24.48 -11.42 0.13
CA PRO A 190 -25.94 -11.60 0.22
C PRO A 190 -26.59 -10.73 1.31
N PHE A 191 -25.88 -10.50 2.42
CA PHE A 191 -26.33 -9.58 3.46
C PHE A 191 -26.38 -8.13 2.93
N ALA A 192 -25.27 -7.63 2.36
CA ALA A 192 -25.24 -6.26 1.84
C ALA A 192 -26.23 -6.02 0.69
N SER A 193 -26.55 -7.05 -0.10
CA SER A 193 -27.54 -6.97 -1.19
C SER A 193 -28.99 -6.90 -0.69
N SER A 194 -29.26 -7.24 0.57
CA SER A 194 -30.62 -7.33 1.13
C SER A 194 -30.91 -6.30 2.23
N VAL A 195 -29.89 -5.66 2.79
CA VAL A 195 -30.07 -4.62 3.80
C VAL A 195 -30.70 -3.35 3.21
N ASN A 196 -31.58 -2.73 3.99
CA ASN A 196 -32.10 -1.40 3.67
C ASN A 196 -31.03 -0.35 3.98
N GLY A 197 -30.25 0.03 2.97
CA GLY A 197 -29.17 0.99 3.08
C GLY A 197 -28.93 1.74 1.77
N LEU A 198 -28.12 2.80 1.85
CA LEU A 198 -27.67 3.55 0.68
C LEU A 198 -26.33 2.98 0.21
N ILE A 199 -26.29 2.53 -1.05
CA ILE A 199 -25.07 2.00 -1.67
C ILE A 199 -24.47 3.08 -2.58
N PHE A 200 -23.23 3.46 -2.28
CA PHE A 200 -22.44 4.34 -3.15
C PHE A 200 -21.64 3.47 -4.13
N ALA A 201 -22.21 3.25 -5.32
CA ALA A 201 -21.60 2.37 -6.33
C ALA A 201 -20.41 3.00 -7.07
N ASP A 202 -20.29 4.33 -7.11
CA ASP A 202 -19.22 5.03 -7.85
C ASP A 202 -18.20 5.72 -6.94
N TYR A 203 -17.86 5.08 -5.82
CA TYR A 203 -16.83 5.58 -4.92
C TYR A 203 -15.42 5.16 -5.38
N ILE A 204 -14.51 6.12 -5.46
CA ILE A 204 -13.10 5.91 -5.82
C ILE A 204 -12.24 6.30 -4.62
N ALA A 205 -11.34 5.40 -4.19
CA ALA A 205 -10.42 5.66 -3.09
C ALA A 205 -9.46 6.81 -3.41
N ALA A 206 -9.08 7.58 -2.39
CA ALA A 206 -8.17 8.73 -2.55
C ALA A 206 -6.74 8.33 -2.96
N SER A 207 -6.34 7.08 -2.73
CA SER A 207 -5.07 6.50 -3.20
C SER A 207 -5.16 4.97 -3.27
N GLY A 208 -4.22 4.35 -3.99
CA GLY A 208 -4.06 2.89 -4.07
C GLY A 208 -3.27 2.25 -2.93
N SER A 209 -2.88 3.01 -1.90
CA SER A 209 -2.20 2.50 -0.69
C SER A 209 -2.93 2.95 0.58
N THR A 210 -3.01 2.06 1.58
CA THR A 210 -3.77 2.29 2.82
C THR A 210 -3.37 3.59 3.52
N GLN A 211 -2.06 3.81 3.72
CA GLN A 211 -1.54 5.01 4.40
C GLN A 211 -1.99 6.31 3.73
N LYS A 212 -1.83 6.41 2.41
CA LYS A 212 -2.18 7.63 1.68
C LYS A 212 -3.69 7.78 1.51
N SER A 213 -4.41 6.67 1.29
CA SER A 213 -5.86 6.67 1.10
C SER A 213 -6.58 7.13 2.37
N LEU A 214 -6.26 6.52 3.51
CA LEU A 214 -6.87 6.87 4.80
C LEU A 214 -6.39 8.22 5.30
N GLY A 215 -5.11 8.56 5.07
CA GLY A 215 -4.59 9.90 5.31
C GLY A 215 -5.46 10.98 4.65
N LEU A 216 -5.78 10.83 3.36
CA LEU A 216 -6.60 11.81 2.65
C LEU A 216 -8.10 11.72 2.94
N THR A 217 -8.62 10.54 3.31
CA THR A 217 -10.06 10.32 3.51
C THR A 217 -10.53 10.74 4.91
N LEU A 218 -9.74 10.47 5.94
CA LEU A 218 -10.16 10.59 7.34
C LEU A 218 -9.72 11.89 8.02
N ASN A 219 -8.87 12.67 7.34
CA ASN A 219 -8.30 13.92 7.84
C ASN A 219 -8.75 15.10 6.98
N ARG A 220 -8.69 16.30 7.54
CA ARG A 220 -8.71 17.51 6.73
C ARG A 220 -7.57 17.52 5.74
N VAL A 221 -7.84 17.91 4.51
CA VAL A 221 -6.81 18.10 3.49
C VAL A 221 -6.63 19.59 3.23
N VAL A 222 -5.40 20.08 3.33
CA VAL A 222 -4.99 21.45 2.98
C VAL A 222 -3.85 21.33 1.98
N ASP A 223 -3.98 21.97 0.81
CA ASP A 223 -3.01 21.91 -0.28
C ASP A 223 -2.59 20.49 -0.67
N GLY A 224 -3.56 19.56 -0.68
CA GLY A 224 -3.33 18.15 -0.99
C GLY A 224 -2.63 17.35 0.11
N LYS A 225 -2.40 17.93 1.29
CA LYS A 225 -1.73 17.28 2.42
C LYS A 225 -2.69 17.05 3.60
N PRO A 226 -2.74 15.83 4.17
CA PRO A 226 -3.59 15.53 5.30
C PRO A 226 -3.08 16.19 6.59
N GLN A 227 -3.99 16.77 7.36
CA GLN A 227 -3.74 17.36 8.67
C GLN A 227 -4.11 16.34 9.75
N PHE A 228 -3.13 15.54 10.18
CA PHE A 228 -3.38 14.39 11.07
C PHE A 228 -3.97 14.74 12.44
N GLN A 229 -3.74 15.97 12.89
CA GLN A 229 -4.39 16.53 14.07
C GLN A 229 -5.88 16.79 13.82
N ASP A 230 -6.27 17.26 12.64
CA ASP A 230 -7.65 17.61 12.32
C ASP A 230 -8.34 16.44 11.58
N ASN A 231 -8.79 15.45 12.35
CA ASN A 231 -9.39 14.23 11.82
C ASN A 231 -10.79 13.95 12.41
N PHE A 232 -11.52 13.03 11.80
CA PHE A 232 -12.91 12.77 12.20
C PHE A 232 -13.07 12.26 13.64
N VAL A 233 -12.07 11.57 14.21
CA VAL A 233 -12.07 11.12 15.61
C VAL A 233 -11.89 12.31 16.55
N THR A 234 -10.91 13.17 16.27
CA THR A 234 -10.72 14.40 17.08
C THR A 234 -11.93 15.32 17.03
N LEU A 235 -12.61 15.38 15.89
CA LEU A 235 -13.84 16.14 15.74
C LEU A 235 -14.97 15.56 16.60
N ALA A 236 -15.09 14.23 16.67
CA ALA A 236 -16.07 13.56 17.52
C ALA A 236 -15.79 13.81 19.01
N ASN A 237 -14.54 13.68 19.46
CA ASN A 237 -14.17 13.99 20.86
C ASN A 237 -14.46 15.44 21.21
N ARG A 238 -14.12 16.38 20.32
CA ARG A 238 -14.45 17.80 20.46
C ARG A 238 -15.96 18.06 20.50
N ALA A 239 -16.75 17.22 19.85
CA ALA A 239 -18.20 17.27 19.88
C ALA A 239 -18.80 16.60 21.13
N GLY A 240 -17.98 16.08 22.06
CA GLY A 240 -18.44 15.42 23.28
C GLY A 240 -18.96 14.00 23.06
N PHE A 241 -18.46 13.32 22.03
CA PHE A 241 -18.68 11.90 21.83
C PHE A 241 -17.60 11.13 22.59
N GLN A 242 -17.95 9.97 23.12
CA GLN A 242 -16.96 8.96 23.50
C GLN A 242 -16.54 8.20 22.25
N THR A 243 -15.23 8.07 22.02
CA THR A 243 -14.69 7.39 20.84
C THR A 243 -13.97 6.09 21.16
N TRP A 244 -14.23 5.08 20.33
CA TRP A 244 -13.63 3.76 20.42
C TRP A 244 -12.99 3.39 19.09
N TRP A 245 -11.75 2.90 19.11
CA TRP A 245 -11.06 2.40 17.93
C TRP A 245 -10.63 0.94 18.14
N PHE A 246 -11.24 0.03 17.39
CA PHE A 246 -10.89 -1.38 17.38
C PHE A 246 -10.23 -1.75 16.05
N SER A 247 -9.03 -2.31 16.08
CA SER A 247 -8.26 -2.63 14.87
C SER A 247 -7.76 -4.07 14.86
N ASN A 248 -8.05 -4.78 13.76
CA ASN A 248 -7.46 -6.10 13.47
C ASN A 248 -6.17 -5.98 12.62
N GLN A 249 -5.85 -4.79 12.13
CA GLN A 249 -4.54 -4.51 11.54
C GLN A 249 -3.51 -4.23 12.63
N GLY A 250 -2.26 -4.65 12.39
CA GLY A 250 -1.13 -4.34 13.27
C GLY A 250 -0.70 -2.86 13.19
N GLN A 251 0.01 -2.39 14.20
CA GLN A 251 0.50 -1.01 14.28
C GLN A 251 2.04 -0.99 14.19
N ILE A 252 2.61 -0.33 13.19
CA ILE A 252 4.06 -0.06 13.17
C ILE A 252 4.32 1.17 14.04
N GLY A 253 4.99 0.95 15.19
CA GLY A 253 5.39 1.97 16.15
C GLY A 253 4.27 2.83 16.74
N GLU A 254 4.60 3.74 17.66
CA GLU A 254 3.57 4.52 18.35
C GLU A 254 2.79 5.46 17.41
N TYR A 255 3.41 6.00 16.36
CA TYR A 255 2.78 6.98 15.45
C TYR A 255 3.22 6.81 13.99
N ASP A 256 3.80 5.66 13.63
CA ASP A 256 4.56 5.56 12.37
C ASP A 256 3.65 5.36 11.14
N THR A 257 2.33 5.32 11.35
CA THR A 257 1.32 5.17 10.31
C THR A 257 0.19 6.18 10.45
N ALA A 258 -0.44 6.53 9.33
CA ALA A 258 -1.59 7.43 9.28
C ALA A 258 -2.76 6.88 10.13
N ILE A 259 -2.95 5.56 10.12
CA ILE A 259 -3.97 4.88 10.92
C ILE A 259 -3.66 5.01 12.41
N ALA A 260 -2.44 4.66 12.83
CA ALA A 260 -2.03 4.77 14.23
C ALA A 260 -2.19 6.19 14.78
N SER A 261 -1.81 7.19 13.97
CA SER A 261 -1.97 8.61 14.29
C SER A 261 -3.42 9.01 14.57
N ILE A 262 -4.36 8.53 13.76
CA ILE A 262 -5.80 8.82 13.94
C ILE A 262 -6.37 8.01 15.10
N ALA A 263 -6.05 6.71 15.16
CA ALA A 263 -6.57 5.78 16.16
C ALA A 263 -6.26 6.24 17.59
N LYS A 264 -5.01 6.67 17.85
CA LYS A 264 -4.58 7.16 19.16
C LYS A 264 -5.27 8.41 19.67
N ARG A 265 -6.02 9.08 18.81
CA ARG A 265 -6.82 10.24 19.19
C ARG A 265 -8.21 9.84 19.67
N ALA A 266 -8.58 8.56 19.57
CA ALA A 266 -9.77 8.05 20.23
C ALA A 266 -9.52 7.93 21.74
N ASP A 267 -10.59 7.99 22.53
CA ASP A 267 -10.52 7.86 23.99
C ASP A 267 -10.08 6.45 24.38
N GLU A 268 -10.57 5.44 23.65
CA GLU A 268 -10.31 4.04 23.91
C GLU A 268 -9.82 3.34 22.64
N VAL A 269 -8.66 2.70 22.70
CA VAL A 269 -7.97 2.13 21.54
C VAL A 269 -7.55 0.70 21.85
N TYR A 270 -7.95 -0.24 20.98
CA TYR A 270 -7.57 -1.64 21.12
C TYR A 270 -7.13 -2.19 19.77
N PHE A 271 -5.87 -2.61 19.71
CA PHE A 271 -5.33 -3.38 18.60
C PHE A 271 -5.33 -4.85 19.00
N LEU A 272 -5.92 -5.71 18.16
CA LEU A 272 -5.89 -7.16 18.41
C LEU A 272 -4.47 -7.76 18.34
N LYS A 273 -3.50 -7.00 17.82
CA LYS A 273 -2.11 -7.41 17.59
C LYS A 273 -1.11 -6.50 18.33
N GLU A 274 -1.22 -6.35 19.65
CA GLU A 274 -0.25 -5.57 20.45
C GLU A 274 0.96 -6.39 20.90
N GLY A 275 2.17 -5.83 20.73
CA GLY A 275 3.39 -6.25 21.43
C GLY A 275 4.01 -7.60 21.06
N ASN A 276 3.29 -8.47 20.35
CA ASN A 276 3.80 -9.74 19.86
C ASN A 276 3.06 -10.14 18.58
N PHE A 277 3.51 -9.59 17.45
CA PHE A 277 2.96 -9.80 16.09
C PHE A 277 2.89 -11.27 15.65
N GLU A 278 3.52 -12.18 16.39
CA GLU A 278 3.55 -13.63 16.12
C GLU A 278 2.36 -14.40 16.73
N ALA A 279 1.54 -13.78 17.58
CA ALA A 279 0.37 -14.41 18.18
C ALA A 279 -0.87 -14.24 17.27
N ASP A 280 -1.27 -15.34 16.64
CA ASP A 280 -2.50 -15.52 15.87
C ASP A 280 -2.61 -14.83 14.50
N LYS A 281 -1.88 -15.46 13.55
CA LYS A 281 -1.99 -15.36 12.09
C LYS A 281 -3.42 -15.54 11.51
N ASN A 282 -4.40 -15.87 12.35
CA ASN A 282 -5.78 -16.19 11.97
C ASN A 282 -6.83 -15.34 12.71
N THR A 283 -6.45 -14.24 13.35
CA THR A 283 -7.42 -13.36 14.00
C THR A 283 -8.38 -12.81 12.97
N LYS A 284 -9.64 -13.25 13.06
CA LYS A 284 -10.67 -12.88 12.10
C LYS A 284 -11.32 -11.56 12.51
N ASP A 285 -11.83 -10.83 11.52
CA ASP A 285 -12.49 -9.55 11.74
C ASP A 285 -13.70 -9.66 12.67
N GLU A 286 -14.32 -10.83 12.81
CA GLU A 286 -15.41 -11.09 13.77
C GLU A 286 -14.99 -10.88 15.22
N ALA A 287 -13.70 -10.98 15.57
CA ALA A 287 -13.22 -10.69 16.91
C ALA A 287 -13.46 -9.23 17.33
N LEU A 288 -13.59 -8.30 16.35
CA LEU A 288 -13.96 -6.91 16.61
C LEU A 288 -15.42 -6.77 17.10
N LEU A 289 -16.29 -7.74 16.79
CA LEU A 289 -17.69 -7.74 17.21
C LEU A 289 -17.84 -7.99 18.70
N ASP A 290 -16.97 -8.82 19.30
CA ASP A 290 -17.01 -9.11 20.74
C ASP A 290 -16.70 -7.86 21.57
N MET A 291 -15.74 -7.04 21.11
CA MET A 291 -15.43 -5.75 21.75
C MET A 291 -16.56 -4.74 21.53
N THR A 292 -17.13 -4.70 20.32
CA THR A 292 -18.27 -3.84 20.00
C THR A 292 -19.48 -4.16 20.87
N ALA A 293 -19.78 -5.45 21.09
CA ALA A 293 -20.88 -5.89 21.93
C ALA A 293 -20.73 -5.43 23.38
N GLN A 294 -19.51 -5.39 23.93
CA GLN A 294 -19.25 -4.89 25.28
C GLN A 294 -19.55 -3.40 25.42
N VAL A 295 -19.19 -2.59 24.42
CA VAL A 295 -19.54 -1.16 24.40
C VAL A 295 -21.06 -0.99 24.32
N LEU A 296 -21.74 -1.74 23.45
CA LEU A 296 -23.19 -1.64 23.25
C LEU A 296 -24.02 -2.15 24.43
N ALA A 297 -23.46 -3.02 25.28
CA ALA A 297 -24.14 -3.56 26.45
C ALA A 297 -24.22 -2.56 27.62
N GLN A 298 -23.43 -1.49 27.59
CA GLN A 298 -23.39 -0.47 28.63
C GLN A 298 -24.29 0.72 28.25
N GLU A 299 -24.92 1.34 29.25
CA GLU A 299 -25.60 2.61 29.04
C GLU A 299 -24.57 3.75 29.02
N HIS A 300 -24.65 4.59 27.99
CA HIS A 300 -23.75 5.73 27.81
C HIS A 300 -24.53 7.03 27.83
N SER A 301 -24.09 7.97 28.66
CA SER A 301 -24.68 9.31 28.70
C SER A 301 -24.29 10.17 27.49
N GLN A 302 -23.13 9.91 26.90
CA GLN A 302 -22.60 10.60 25.72
C GLN A 302 -22.85 9.79 24.45
N PRO A 303 -23.02 10.44 23.28
CA PRO A 303 -23.03 9.73 22.00
C PRO A 303 -21.71 8.96 21.78
N GLN A 304 -21.80 7.81 21.14
CA GLN A 304 -20.68 6.89 20.89
C GLN A 304 -20.28 6.95 19.41
N LEU A 305 -18.98 7.06 19.15
CA LEU A 305 -18.39 6.75 17.83
C LEU A 305 -17.51 5.52 17.97
N ILE A 306 -17.87 4.44 17.28
CA ILE A 306 -17.12 3.18 17.27
C ILE A 306 -16.51 2.98 15.89
N VAL A 307 -15.20 2.86 15.82
CA VAL A 307 -14.45 2.61 14.57
C VAL A 307 -13.95 1.17 14.56
N LEU A 308 -14.31 0.42 13.52
CA LEU A 308 -13.85 -0.94 13.28
C LEU A 308 -12.92 -0.95 12.07
N HIS A 309 -11.65 -1.24 12.28
CA HIS A 309 -10.65 -1.30 11.22
C HIS A 309 -10.26 -2.75 10.92
N LEU A 310 -10.67 -3.20 9.73
CA LEU A 310 -10.65 -4.60 9.33
C LEU A 310 -9.31 -4.99 8.69
N MET A 311 -8.95 -6.26 8.80
CA MET A 311 -7.96 -6.89 7.91
C MET A 311 -8.54 -7.07 6.50
N GLY A 312 -9.86 -7.29 6.39
CA GLY A 312 -10.59 -7.24 5.14
C GLY A 312 -10.07 -8.21 4.07
N SER A 313 -9.90 -7.71 2.85
CA SER A 313 -9.45 -8.51 1.70
C SER A 313 -7.94 -8.41 1.44
N HIS A 314 -7.12 -8.18 2.49
CA HIS A 314 -5.66 -8.15 2.40
C HIS A 314 -5.11 -9.40 1.68
N PRO A 315 -3.97 -9.34 0.97
CA PRO A 315 -3.40 -10.51 0.28
C PRO A 315 -3.32 -11.73 1.21
N GLN A 316 -4.17 -12.73 0.96
CA GLN A 316 -4.54 -13.87 1.84
C GLN A 316 -5.94 -13.79 2.51
N ALA A 317 -6.88 -13.02 1.96
CA ALA A 317 -8.30 -13.05 2.34
C ALA A 317 -8.90 -14.48 2.53
N CYS A 318 -8.37 -15.47 1.82
CA CYS A 318 -8.80 -16.87 1.90
C CYS A 318 -8.36 -17.62 3.18
N ALA A 319 -7.42 -17.10 3.98
CA ALA A 319 -7.03 -17.69 5.26
C ALA A 319 -8.11 -17.50 6.34
N GLY A 320 -8.93 -16.43 6.23
CA GLY A 320 -9.99 -16.11 7.20
C GLY A 320 -11.37 -16.72 6.90
N ILE A 321 -11.62 -17.21 5.68
CA ILE A 321 -12.95 -17.66 5.25
C ILE A 321 -13.14 -19.16 5.54
N MET A 322 -13.93 -19.51 6.57
CA MET A 322 -14.61 -20.81 6.62
C MET A 322 -15.89 -20.72 5.78
N LEU A 323 -15.86 -21.20 4.54
CA LEU A 323 -17.10 -21.38 3.78
C LEU A 323 -17.84 -22.63 4.29
N PRO A 324 -19.14 -22.55 4.60
CA PRO A 324 -19.97 -23.75 4.65
C PRO A 324 -19.96 -24.41 3.27
N VAL A 325 -19.76 -25.73 3.23
CA VAL A 325 -19.55 -26.55 2.03
C VAL A 325 -20.77 -26.58 1.06
N SER A 326 -21.86 -25.88 1.34
CA SER A 326 -23.14 -26.05 0.65
C SER A 326 -23.48 -25.04 -0.46
N SER A 327 -22.77 -23.91 -0.62
CA SER A 327 -23.23 -22.86 -1.56
C SER A 327 -22.61 -22.87 -2.97
N LEU A 328 -21.67 -23.78 -3.27
CA LEU A 328 -21.04 -23.90 -4.60
C LEU A 328 -20.98 -25.36 -5.06
N SER A 329 -22.14 -26.01 -5.13
CA SER A 329 -22.28 -27.32 -5.77
C SER A 329 -22.52 -27.16 -7.28
N THR A 330 -21.46 -26.96 -8.06
CA THR A 330 -21.42 -27.53 -9.42
C THR A 330 -20.87 -28.94 -9.28
N GLY A 331 -21.73 -29.93 -9.45
CA GLY A 331 -21.42 -31.32 -9.21
C GLY A 331 -20.19 -31.81 -9.98
N HIS A 332 -19.08 -31.97 -9.27
CA HIS A 332 -18.01 -32.94 -9.54
C HIS A 332 -17.25 -33.14 -8.23
N LYS A 333 -17.22 -34.39 -7.74
CA LYS A 333 -16.37 -34.79 -6.61
C LYS A 333 -14.92 -34.81 -7.10
N GLU A 334 -14.21 -33.70 -6.92
CA GLU A 334 -12.74 -33.67 -6.96
C GLU A 334 -12.20 -33.12 -5.64
N ASN A 335 -11.12 -33.75 -5.17
CA ASN A 335 -10.47 -33.54 -3.88
C ASN A 335 -10.30 -32.06 -3.50
N THR A 336 -10.54 -31.82 -2.21
CA THR A 336 -10.38 -30.56 -1.46
C THR A 336 -9.10 -29.81 -1.82
N LYS A 337 -9.24 -28.75 -2.63
CA LYS A 337 -8.32 -27.61 -2.68
C LYS A 337 -9.16 -26.33 -2.66
N PRO A 338 -8.78 -25.29 -1.88
CA PRO A 338 -9.51 -24.04 -1.88
C PRO A 338 -9.49 -23.43 -3.29
N LEU A 339 -10.69 -23.13 -3.83
CA LEU A 339 -10.91 -22.57 -5.18
C LEU A 339 -10.11 -21.27 -5.44
N CYS A 340 -9.65 -20.62 -4.37
CA CYS A 340 -8.85 -19.39 -4.35
C CYS A 340 -7.55 -19.51 -5.19
N ASN A 341 -6.97 -20.71 -5.31
CA ASN A 341 -5.68 -20.89 -6.01
C ASN A 341 -5.75 -20.89 -7.55
N ARG A 342 -6.93 -21.07 -8.17
CA ARG A 342 -7.03 -21.17 -9.64
C ARG A 342 -7.18 -19.82 -10.37
N LYS A 343 -7.51 -18.72 -9.68
CA LYS A 343 -7.90 -17.45 -10.34
C LYS A 343 -7.03 -16.22 -10.04
N LYS A 344 -5.93 -16.35 -9.29
CA LYS A 344 -4.90 -15.28 -9.13
C LYS A 344 -4.32 -14.76 -10.47
N ARG A 345 -4.46 -15.52 -11.57
CA ARG A 345 -3.77 -15.23 -12.85
C ARG A 345 -4.37 -14.12 -13.72
N ARG A 346 -5.50 -13.50 -13.37
CA ARG A 346 -6.10 -12.41 -14.19
C ARG A 346 -6.27 -11.06 -13.48
N ALA A 347 -5.82 -10.93 -12.23
CA ALA A 347 -6.07 -9.74 -11.42
C ALA A 347 -4.92 -8.70 -11.42
N ILE A 348 -3.83 -8.95 -12.14
CA ILE A 348 -2.71 -8.01 -12.30
C ILE A 348 -2.67 -7.58 -13.77
N SER A 349 -3.64 -6.78 -14.17
CA SER A 349 -3.56 -5.96 -15.37
C SER A 349 -4.32 -4.68 -15.05
N ILE A 350 -3.59 -3.68 -14.59
CA ILE A 350 -4.04 -2.30 -14.61
C ILE A 350 -3.76 -1.80 -16.05
N PRO A 351 -4.69 -1.10 -16.71
CA PRO A 351 -4.43 -0.51 -18.03
C PRO A 351 -3.28 0.49 -18.01
#